data_AF-A0A932HHL9-F1
#
_entry.id   AF-A0A932HHL9-F1
#
_cell.length_a   1.000
_cell.length_b   1.000
_cell.length_c   1.000
_cell.angle_alpha   90.00
_cell.angle_beta   90.00
_cell.angle_gamma   90.00
#
_symmetry.space_group_name_H-M   'P 1'
#
loop_
_entity.id
_entity.type
_entity.pdbx_description
1 polymer ?
#
loop_
_entity_poly.entity_id
_entity_poly.type
_entity_poly.pdbx_seq_one_letter_code
_entity_poly.pdbx_strand_id
1 'polypeptide(L)'
;FRNDGGKFTDIAPQLGMSWGGRPADQGSVGPAIADYDNDGDLDLFVATYGPDVLWQNQGDGTFKLVSRGTALAGDYHSTTAAWGDYDNDGWPDLFVSSYLADQAEVPDHLFHNERGTFVNATPASILERGGSHGVVWADFDADGDLDLALANNHRDGAHHLYRNTLPPDRARRSLQVRVVDDRGRWMHPGAEVRLYDAATGGRIGTGLVDSGGGYCSQGATPVHFGLPEGTSRVRVEVTAFRGGKRVTTVVDNVDPAAHRGRALEVRIP
;
A
#
# COMPACT_ATOMS: atom_id res chain seq x y z
N PHE A 1 3.38 9.53 16.96
CA PHE A 1 3.74 10.85 17.53
C PHE A 1 2.93 11.95 16.87
N ARG A 2 2.55 13.01 17.60
CA ARG A 2 1.97 14.25 17.05
C ARG A 2 3.07 15.30 16.84
N ASN A 3 3.06 15.99 15.71
CA ASN A 3 3.99 17.11 15.44
C ASN A 3 3.41 18.43 15.97
N ASP A 4 3.94 18.90 17.09
CA ASP A 4 3.57 20.14 17.77
C ASP A 4 4.50 21.30 17.36
N GLY A 5 4.62 21.53 16.05
CA GLY A 5 5.42 22.63 15.50
C GLY A 5 6.94 22.41 15.63
N GLY A 6 7.42 21.22 15.28
CA GLY A 6 8.84 20.85 15.34
C GLY A 6 9.22 20.09 16.62
N LYS A 7 8.25 19.78 17.47
CA LYS A 7 8.38 18.84 18.60
C LYS A 7 7.47 17.65 18.38
N PHE A 8 7.95 16.46 18.69
CA PHE A 8 7.15 15.25 18.59
C PHE A 8 6.70 14.80 19.98
N THR A 9 5.39 14.76 20.20
CA THR A 9 4.78 14.26 21.44
C THR A 9 4.29 12.83 21.21
N ASP A 10 4.65 11.91 22.09
CA ASP A 10 4.04 10.57 22.06
C ASP A 10 2.59 10.68 22.55
N ILE A 11 1.66 10.37 21.66
CA ILE A 11 0.22 10.37 21.92
C ILE A 11 -0.37 8.97 21.80
N ALA A 12 0.44 7.95 21.50
CA ALA A 12 -0.05 6.58 21.39
C ALA A 12 -0.74 6.10 22.70
N PRO A 13 -0.28 6.48 23.92
CA PRO A 13 -1.02 6.15 25.14
C PRO A 13 -2.41 6.78 25.22
N GLN A 14 -2.53 8.04 24.79
CA GLN A 14 -3.79 8.79 24.82
C GLN A 14 -4.81 8.21 23.84
N LEU A 15 -4.33 7.71 22.70
CA LEU A 15 -5.15 7.06 21.68
C LEU A 15 -5.43 5.57 21.96
N GLY A 16 -4.88 5.00 23.04
CA GLY A 16 -4.96 3.56 23.30
C GLY A 16 -4.16 2.69 22.32
N MET A 17 -3.24 3.29 21.56
CA MET A 17 -2.39 2.62 20.57
C MET A 17 -1.02 2.20 21.13
N SER A 18 -0.65 2.70 22.31
CA SER A 18 0.61 2.33 22.98
C SER A 18 0.73 0.84 23.33
N TRP A 19 -0.40 0.11 23.27
CA TRP A 19 -0.47 -1.25 23.77
C TRP A 19 -1.50 -2.07 22.97
N GLY A 20 -1.02 -3.01 22.16
CA GLY A 20 -1.85 -3.87 21.30
C GLY A 20 -2.40 -5.14 21.95
N GLY A 21 -2.09 -5.42 23.23
CA GLY A 21 -2.42 -6.72 23.83
C GLY A 21 -1.23 -7.64 24.12
N ARG A 22 0.00 -7.23 23.80
CA ARG A 22 1.13 -8.15 23.64
C ARG A 22 2.10 -8.15 24.82
N PRO A 23 2.79 -9.28 25.10
CA PRO A 23 3.84 -9.32 26.09
C PRO A 23 5.08 -8.54 25.61
N ALA A 24 5.95 -8.16 26.55
CA ALA A 24 7.09 -7.27 26.30
C ALA A 24 8.19 -7.88 25.40
N ASP A 25 8.12 -9.17 25.11
CA ASP A 25 9.01 -9.91 24.22
C ASP A 25 8.55 -9.87 22.75
N GLN A 26 7.37 -9.33 22.46
CA GLN A 26 6.86 -9.15 21.10
C GLN A 26 7.10 -7.72 20.61
N GLY A 27 7.87 -7.58 19.52
CA GLY A 27 8.20 -6.30 18.89
C GLY A 27 7.36 -5.98 17.65
N SER A 28 7.45 -4.73 17.18
CA SER A 28 7.00 -4.34 15.83
C SER A 28 8.20 -4.04 14.94
N VAL A 29 8.08 -4.32 13.65
CA VAL A 29 9.17 -4.12 12.68
C VAL A 29 8.95 -2.83 11.88
N GLY A 30 7.88 -2.77 11.11
CA GLY A 30 7.60 -1.64 10.22
C GLY A 30 6.11 -1.39 10.05
N PRO A 31 5.68 -0.11 10.04
CA PRO A 31 4.34 0.26 9.61
C PRO A 31 4.23 0.29 8.08
N ALA A 32 3.03 0.00 7.58
CA ALA A 32 2.62 0.25 6.20
C ALA A 32 1.29 1.01 6.21
N ILE A 33 1.14 1.96 5.29
CA ILE A 33 0.03 2.92 5.27
C ILE A 33 -0.73 2.79 3.96
N ALA A 34 -2.06 2.69 4.03
CA ALA A 34 -2.98 2.75 2.89
C ALA A 34 -4.37 3.16 3.37
N ASP A 35 -5.21 3.67 2.46
CA ASP A 35 -6.66 3.83 2.64
C ASP A 35 -7.32 2.51 2.25
N TYR A 36 -7.34 1.53 3.18
CA TYR A 36 -7.68 0.14 2.80
C TYR A 36 -9.18 -0.05 2.59
N ASP A 37 -10.01 0.79 3.21
CA ASP A 37 -11.46 0.73 3.10
C ASP A 37 -12.08 1.84 2.23
N ASN A 38 -11.22 2.61 1.55
CA ASN A 38 -11.58 3.69 0.64
C ASN A 38 -12.42 4.81 1.31
N ASP A 39 -12.30 4.99 2.63
CA ASP A 39 -12.97 6.06 3.39
C ASP A 39 -12.27 7.42 3.28
N GLY A 40 -11.06 7.44 2.68
CA GLY A 40 -10.29 8.65 2.39
C GLY A 40 -9.32 9.06 3.47
N ASP A 41 -9.29 8.32 4.57
CA ASP A 41 -8.35 8.45 5.65
C ASP A 41 -7.33 7.32 5.57
N LEU A 42 -6.07 7.65 5.83
CA LEU A 42 -5.00 6.67 5.74
C LEU A 42 -4.92 5.85 7.03
N ASP A 43 -4.94 4.53 6.88
CA ASP A 43 -4.87 3.55 7.94
C ASP A 43 -3.44 3.05 8.17
N LEU A 44 -3.26 2.31 9.27
CA LEU A 44 -1.95 1.85 9.70
C LEU A 44 -1.96 0.34 9.94
N PHE A 45 -1.34 -0.40 9.03
CA PHE A 45 -0.92 -1.77 9.29
C PHE A 45 0.45 -1.77 9.96
N VAL A 46 0.68 -2.65 10.93
CA VAL A 46 1.97 -2.82 11.58
C VAL A 46 2.32 -4.30 11.60
N ALA A 47 3.45 -4.63 10.97
CA ALA A 47 4.06 -5.95 11.00
C ALA A 47 4.78 -6.20 12.34
N THR A 48 4.67 -7.42 12.86
CA THR A 48 5.04 -7.73 14.25
C THR A 48 5.66 -9.10 14.45
N TYR A 49 6.50 -9.21 15.48
CA TYR A 49 6.88 -10.50 16.07
C TYR A 49 5.76 -10.94 17.02
N GLY A 50 4.66 -11.41 16.46
CA GLY A 50 3.40 -11.68 17.14
C GLY A 50 2.21 -11.54 16.17
N PRO A 51 0.99 -11.40 16.70
CA PRO A 51 -0.18 -11.02 15.91
C PRO A 51 -0.06 -9.61 15.32
N ASP A 52 -0.19 -9.52 13.99
CA ASP A 52 -0.17 -8.23 13.30
C ASP A 52 -1.41 -7.38 13.62
N VAL A 53 -1.25 -6.06 13.45
CA VAL A 53 -2.28 -5.10 13.81
C VAL A 53 -2.62 -4.16 12.65
N LEU A 54 -3.92 -4.02 12.39
CA LEU A 54 -4.48 -3.00 11.51
C LEU A 54 -5.27 -2.00 12.36
N TRP A 55 -4.82 -0.76 12.34
CA TRP A 55 -5.47 0.38 12.98
C TRP A 55 -6.20 1.19 11.92
N GLN A 56 -7.53 1.15 11.95
CA GLN A 56 -8.38 1.96 11.10
C GLN A 56 -8.43 3.39 11.64
N ASN A 57 -8.13 4.37 10.80
CA ASN A 57 -8.31 5.78 11.11
C ASN A 57 -9.82 6.10 11.16
N GLN A 58 -10.26 6.94 12.09
CA GLN A 58 -11.70 7.27 12.21
C GLN A 58 -12.01 8.68 11.68
N GLY A 59 -11.04 9.35 11.06
CA GLY A 59 -11.16 10.69 10.48
C GLY A 59 -11.18 11.84 11.51
N ASP A 60 -11.26 11.53 12.80
CA ASP A 60 -11.25 12.48 13.91
C ASP A 60 -9.92 12.52 14.68
N GLY A 61 -8.89 11.85 14.15
CA GLY A 61 -7.58 11.71 14.77
C GLY A 61 -7.48 10.56 15.78
N THR A 62 -8.54 9.76 15.93
CA THR A 62 -8.52 8.50 16.68
C THR A 62 -8.35 7.29 15.74
N PHE A 63 -7.96 6.15 16.33
CA PHE A 63 -7.77 4.90 15.60
C PHE A 63 -8.48 3.75 16.32
N LYS A 64 -8.99 2.80 15.53
CA LYS A 64 -9.64 1.58 16.01
C LYS A 64 -8.85 0.35 15.57
N LEU A 65 -8.56 -0.55 16.50
CA LEU A 65 -7.95 -1.84 16.15
C LEU A 65 -8.98 -2.76 15.50
N VAL A 66 -8.79 -3.11 14.23
CA VAL A 66 -9.75 -3.88 13.43
C VAL A 66 -9.25 -5.27 13.01
N SER A 67 -7.95 -5.57 13.15
CA SER A 67 -7.42 -6.88 12.75
C SER A 67 -7.81 -8.04 13.69
N ARG A 68 -8.18 -7.78 14.95
CA ARG A 68 -8.45 -8.84 15.94
C ARG A 68 -9.56 -9.79 15.47
N GLY A 69 -9.24 -11.08 15.42
CA GLY A 69 -10.19 -12.11 14.97
C GLY A 69 -10.35 -12.22 13.45
N THR A 70 -9.55 -11.49 12.68
CA THR A 70 -9.50 -11.58 11.21
C THR A 70 -8.29 -12.38 10.76
N ALA A 71 -8.21 -12.67 9.46
CA ALA A 71 -7.03 -13.29 8.85
C ALA A 71 -5.75 -12.45 9.03
N LEU A 72 -5.85 -11.14 9.28
CA LEU A 72 -4.67 -10.29 9.48
C LEU A 72 -4.01 -10.48 10.84
N ALA A 73 -4.69 -10.97 11.87
CA ALA A 73 -4.13 -11.07 13.22
C ALA A 73 -3.48 -12.44 13.52
N GLY A 74 -3.00 -13.15 12.51
CA GLY A 74 -2.21 -14.36 12.73
C GLY A 74 -0.82 -14.05 13.27
N ASP A 75 -0.24 -15.02 13.98
CA ASP A 75 1.10 -14.92 14.56
C ASP A 75 2.18 -15.24 13.50
N TYR A 76 2.29 -14.35 12.53
CA TYR A 76 3.06 -14.56 11.31
C TYR A 76 4.54 -14.21 11.44
N HIS A 77 4.94 -13.56 12.55
CA HIS A 77 6.29 -13.04 12.73
C HIS A 77 6.73 -12.17 11.55
N SER A 78 5.84 -11.24 11.19
CA SER A 78 5.93 -10.42 10.02
C SER A 78 7.05 -9.38 10.13
N THR A 79 7.76 -9.18 9.02
CA THR A 79 8.85 -8.20 8.93
C THR A 79 8.61 -7.10 7.90
N THR A 80 7.83 -7.40 6.86
CA THR A 80 7.48 -6.44 5.81
C THR A 80 5.99 -6.52 5.51
N ALA A 81 5.41 -5.35 5.23
CA ALA A 81 4.05 -5.21 4.72
C ALA A 81 4.10 -4.26 3.51
N ALA A 82 3.45 -4.65 2.41
CA ALA A 82 3.38 -3.86 1.18
C ALA A 82 1.97 -3.90 0.60
N TRP A 83 1.38 -2.72 0.45
CA TRP A 83 0.07 -2.52 -0.15
C TRP A 83 0.17 -2.47 -1.68
N GLY A 84 -0.78 -3.09 -2.36
CA GLY A 84 -0.90 -3.05 -3.82
C GLY A 84 -2.24 -3.66 -4.26
N ASP A 85 -2.88 -3.06 -5.25
CA ASP A 85 -4.13 -3.56 -5.84
C ASP A 85 -3.76 -4.55 -6.97
N TYR A 86 -3.55 -5.82 -6.61
CA TYR A 86 -2.99 -6.80 -7.55
C TYR A 86 -4.04 -7.28 -8.56
N ASP A 87 -5.33 -7.20 -8.21
CA ASP A 87 -6.40 -7.67 -9.07
C ASP A 87 -7.09 -6.52 -9.82
N ASN A 88 -6.65 -5.27 -9.64
CA ASN A 88 -7.22 -4.06 -10.25
C ASN A 88 -8.73 -3.90 -9.96
N ASP A 89 -9.18 -4.15 -8.72
CA ASP A 89 -10.57 -3.93 -8.31
C ASP A 89 -10.84 -2.56 -7.66
N GLY A 90 -9.79 -1.79 -7.37
CA GLY A 90 -9.85 -0.50 -6.71
C GLY A 90 -9.71 -0.58 -5.18
N TRP A 91 -9.39 -1.73 -4.61
CA TRP A 91 -9.17 -1.95 -3.18
C TRP A 91 -7.74 -2.41 -2.95
N PRO A 92 -6.93 -1.70 -2.15
CA PRO A 92 -5.56 -2.12 -1.88
C PRO A 92 -5.51 -3.48 -1.16
N ASP A 93 -4.84 -4.45 -1.76
CA ASP A 93 -4.48 -5.72 -1.12
C ASP A 93 -3.19 -5.59 -0.33
N LEU A 94 -2.89 -6.61 0.49
CA LEU A 94 -1.73 -6.58 1.39
C LEU A 94 -0.86 -7.83 1.21
N PHE A 95 0.41 -7.63 0.88
CA PHE A 95 1.43 -8.67 1.01
C PHE A 95 2.21 -8.49 2.31
N VAL A 96 2.41 -9.59 3.03
CA VAL A 96 3.14 -9.63 4.29
C VAL A 96 4.22 -10.70 4.21
N SER A 97 5.47 -10.33 4.49
CA SER A 97 6.57 -11.28 4.55
C SER A 97 6.94 -11.64 5.98
N SER A 98 7.36 -12.89 6.19
CA SER A 98 7.54 -13.47 7.51
C SER A 98 8.97 -13.96 7.75
N TYR A 99 9.44 -13.84 9.00
CA TYR A 99 10.79 -14.27 9.36
C TYR A 99 10.90 -14.74 10.82
N LEU A 100 11.54 -15.90 11.00
CA LEU A 100 11.92 -16.44 12.31
C LEU A 100 13.40 -16.83 12.28
N ALA A 101 14.17 -16.36 13.25
CA ALA A 101 15.62 -16.54 13.25
C ALA A 101 16.08 -18.02 13.32
N ASP A 102 15.23 -18.89 13.86
CA ASP A 102 15.46 -20.33 14.01
C ASP A 102 14.74 -21.18 12.95
N GLN A 103 14.04 -20.57 12.00
CA GLN A 103 13.36 -21.25 10.90
C GLN A 103 13.76 -20.64 9.55
N ALA A 104 14.36 -21.45 8.69
CA ALA A 104 14.82 -20.99 7.39
C ALA A 104 13.68 -20.53 6.46
N GLU A 105 12.48 -21.11 6.61
CA GLU A 105 11.34 -20.86 5.72
C GLU A 105 10.06 -20.69 6.54
N VAL A 106 9.66 -19.43 6.75
CA VAL A 106 8.33 -19.07 7.26
C VAL A 106 7.51 -18.59 6.06
N PRO A 107 6.29 -19.09 5.82
CA PRO A 107 5.51 -18.68 4.65
C PRO A 107 5.18 -17.19 4.68
N ASP A 108 5.34 -16.54 3.53
CA ASP A 108 4.76 -15.21 3.30
C ASP A 108 3.24 -15.32 3.07
N HIS A 109 2.54 -14.18 3.13
CA HIS A 109 1.10 -14.10 3.00
C HIS A 109 0.65 -13.00 2.04
N LEU A 110 -0.21 -13.35 1.09
CA LEU A 110 -1.01 -12.39 0.33
C LEU A 110 -2.43 -12.37 0.91
N PHE A 111 -2.90 -11.20 1.32
CA PHE A 111 -4.26 -10.97 1.79
C PHE A 111 -5.02 -10.15 0.76
N HIS A 112 -6.06 -10.76 0.18
CA HIS A 112 -6.96 -10.07 -0.74
C HIS A 112 -8.00 -9.28 0.04
N ASN A 113 -8.21 -8.03 -0.37
CA ASN A 113 -9.13 -7.10 0.27
C ASN A 113 -10.53 -7.19 -0.36
N GLU A 114 -11.42 -7.94 0.29
CA GLU A 114 -12.84 -7.98 -0.02
C GLU A 114 -13.57 -6.77 0.58
N ARG A 115 -13.26 -5.58 0.06
CA ARG A 115 -13.94 -4.31 0.35
C ARG A 115 -13.96 -3.92 1.84
N GLY A 116 -12.78 -3.94 2.46
CA GLY A 116 -12.56 -3.62 3.87
C GLY A 116 -12.43 -4.84 4.78
N THR A 117 -12.53 -6.06 4.23
CA THR A 117 -12.26 -7.30 4.94
C THR A 117 -11.21 -8.12 4.19
N PHE A 118 -10.47 -8.98 4.88
CA PHE A 118 -9.33 -9.67 4.28
C PHE A 118 -9.46 -11.18 4.33
N VAL A 119 -9.13 -11.82 3.22
CA VAL A 119 -8.97 -13.27 3.10
C VAL A 119 -7.54 -13.60 2.71
N ASN A 120 -6.99 -14.68 3.26
CA ASN A 120 -5.67 -15.15 2.83
C ASN A 120 -5.81 -15.79 1.43
N ALA A 121 -5.18 -15.17 0.44
CA ALA A 121 -5.21 -15.54 -0.98
C ALA A 121 -3.83 -15.99 -1.46
N THR A 122 -2.94 -16.43 -0.55
CA THR A 122 -1.56 -16.79 -0.90
C THR A 122 -1.52 -17.95 -1.91
N PRO A 123 -0.97 -17.76 -3.11
CA PRO A 123 -0.89 -18.83 -4.11
C PRO A 123 0.18 -19.86 -3.73
N ALA A 124 -0.02 -21.10 -4.17
CA ALA A 124 0.92 -22.20 -3.94
C ALA A 124 2.35 -21.88 -4.41
N SER A 125 2.48 -21.13 -5.52
CA SER A 125 3.77 -20.72 -6.07
C SER A 125 4.58 -19.81 -5.15
N ILE A 126 3.93 -19.07 -4.24
CA ILE A 126 4.60 -18.26 -3.21
C ILE A 126 4.92 -19.13 -1.99
N LEU A 127 3.97 -19.96 -1.56
CA LEU A 127 4.16 -20.88 -0.42
C LEU A 127 5.35 -21.84 -0.63
N GLU A 128 5.57 -22.28 -1.87
CA GLU A 128 6.68 -23.20 -2.23
C GLU A 128 8.07 -22.55 -2.17
N ARG A 129 8.17 -21.22 -2.07
CA ARG A 129 9.45 -20.49 -2.13
C ARG A 129 9.91 -19.91 -0.78
N GLY A 130 9.22 -20.23 0.31
CA GLY A 130 9.58 -19.82 1.66
C GLY A 130 9.43 -18.31 1.90
N GLY A 131 10.06 -17.83 2.96
CA GLY A 131 9.91 -16.45 3.44
C GLY A 131 10.78 -15.44 2.70
N SER A 132 10.31 -14.20 2.71
CA SER A 132 11.01 -13.05 2.10
C SER A 132 11.28 -11.93 3.09
N HIS A 133 12.18 -11.03 2.69
CA HIS A 133 12.45 -9.78 3.41
C HIS A 133 11.93 -8.57 2.62
N GLY A 134 12.43 -8.39 1.40
CA GLY A 134 12.04 -7.28 0.54
C GLY A 134 10.81 -7.63 -0.29
N VAL A 135 9.82 -6.74 -0.31
CA VAL A 135 8.58 -6.90 -1.07
C VAL A 135 8.34 -5.63 -1.88
N VAL A 136 8.19 -5.75 -3.19
CA VAL A 136 7.90 -4.61 -4.07
C VAL A 136 6.81 -4.99 -5.07
N TRP A 137 5.75 -4.18 -5.10
CA TRP A 137 4.78 -4.18 -6.18
C TRP A 137 5.22 -3.23 -7.29
N ALA A 138 5.16 -3.67 -8.54
CA ALA A 138 5.43 -2.84 -9.72
C ALA A 138 4.77 -3.44 -10.96
N ASP A 139 4.21 -2.61 -11.83
CA ASP A 139 3.87 -3.00 -13.21
C ASP A 139 5.17 -3.01 -14.04
N PHE A 140 5.92 -4.12 -14.03
CA PHE A 140 7.28 -4.14 -14.59
C PHE A 140 7.30 -4.26 -16.10
N ASP A 141 6.26 -4.86 -16.69
CA ASP A 141 6.15 -5.07 -18.13
C ASP A 141 5.22 -4.08 -18.83
N ALA A 142 4.62 -3.15 -18.07
CA ALA A 142 3.76 -2.08 -18.52
C ALA A 142 2.45 -2.56 -19.14
N ASP A 143 1.92 -3.71 -18.70
CA ASP A 143 0.64 -4.25 -19.16
C ASP A 143 -0.58 -3.79 -18.33
N GLY A 144 -0.29 -3.21 -17.16
CA GLY A 144 -1.24 -2.50 -16.30
C GLY A 144 -1.67 -3.26 -15.05
N ASP A 145 -1.28 -4.52 -14.87
CA ASP A 145 -1.40 -5.18 -13.58
C ASP A 145 -0.12 -5.01 -12.73
N LEU A 146 -0.26 -5.15 -11.41
CA LEU A 146 0.90 -5.11 -10.52
C LEU A 146 1.52 -6.50 -10.43
N ASP A 147 2.82 -6.56 -10.67
CA ASP A 147 3.67 -7.71 -10.43
C ASP A 147 4.35 -7.63 -9.07
N LEU A 148 4.86 -8.77 -8.60
CA LEU A 148 5.47 -8.88 -7.28
C LEU A 148 6.93 -9.30 -7.38
N ALA A 149 7.84 -8.45 -6.89
CA ALA A 149 9.24 -8.77 -6.74
C ALA A 149 9.56 -9.05 -5.26
N LEU A 150 10.14 -10.23 -5.00
CA LEU A 150 10.50 -10.70 -3.67
C LEU A 150 12.02 -10.89 -3.54
N ALA A 151 12.59 -10.30 -2.50
CA ALA A 151 13.92 -10.64 -2.02
C ALA A 151 13.80 -11.73 -0.96
N ASN A 152 13.89 -12.98 -1.42
CA ASN A 152 13.65 -14.13 -0.58
C ASN A 152 14.91 -14.70 0.08
N ASN A 153 14.68 -15.56 1.06
CA ASN A 153 15.71 -16.18 1.89
C ASN A 153 15.95 -17.64 1.44
N HIS A 154 15.37 -18.04 0.31
CA HIS A 154 15.35 -19.43 -0.11
C HIS A 154 16.76 -19.91 -0.43
N ARG A 155 16.99 -21.21 -0.27
CA ARG A 155 18.30 -21.86 -0.39
C ARG A 155 19.00 -21.68 -1.74
N ASP A 156 18.27 -21.31 -2.80
CA ASP A 156 18.86 -21.01 -4.11
C ASP A 156 19.40 -19.58 -4.21
N GLY A 157 19.13 -18.71 -3.22
CA GLY A 157 19.63 -17.34 -3.16
C GLY A 157 19.06 -16.43 -4.25
N ALA A 158 17.85 -16.72 -4.75
CA ALA A 158 17.28 -16.02 -5.90
C ALA A 158 16.32 -14.89 -5.51
N HIS A 159 16.38 -13.78 -6.26
CA HIS A 159 15.30 -12.78 -6.27
C HIS A 159 14.22 -13.25 -7.24
N HIS A 160 12.99 -13.38 -6.73
CA HIS A 160 11.87 -13.90 -7.52
C HIS A 160 11.02 -12.74 -8.03
N LEU A 161 10.72 -12.76 -9.33
CA LEU A 161 9.73 -11.91 -9.94
C LEU A 161 8.53 -12.76 -10.32
N TYR A 162 7.38 -12.45 -9.75
CA TYR A 162 6.10 -13.05 -10.06
C TYR A 162 5.36 -12.11 -10.99
N ARG A 163 5.31 -12.53 -12.26
CA ARG A 163 4.51 -11.83 -13.25
C ARG A 163 3.03 -12.11 -13.01
N ASN A 164 2.25 -11.05 -12.84
CA ASN A 164 0.80 -11.16 -12.78
C ASN A 164 0.26 -11.37 -14.19
N THR A 165 -0.82 -12.12 -14.31
CA THR A 165 -1.34 -12.56 -15.60
C THR A 165 -2.84 -12.33 -15.67
N LEU A 166 -3.28 -11.15 -15.21
CA LEU A 166 -4.67 -10.79 -15.32
C LEU A 166 -5.12 -10.84 -16.79
N PRO A 167 -6.39 -11.21 -17.05
CA PRO A 167 -6.96 -11.04 -18.37
C PRO A 167 -6.74 -9.59 -18.87
N PRO A 168 -6.40 -9.35 -20.15
CA PRO A 168 -6.02 -8.02 -20.62
C PRO A 168 -7.08 -6.93 -20.40
N ASP A 169 -8.35 -7.30 -20.37
CA ASP A 169 -9.46 -6.40 -20.04
C ASP A 169 -9.46 -5.97 -18.57
N ARG A 170 -8.97 -6.82 -17.66
CA ARG A 170 -8.79 -6.53 -16.23
C ARG A 170 -7.46 -5.83 -15.95
N ALA A 171 -6.35 -6.31 -16.52
CA ALA A 171 -5.02 -5.70 -16.37
C ALA A 171 -5.05 -4.22 -16.76
N ARG A 172 -5.78 -3.87 -17.82
CA ARG A 172 -5.86 -2.48 -18.31
C ARG A 172 -6.82 -1.57 -17.55
N ARG A 173 -7.46 -2.06 -16.48
CA ARG A 173 -8.30 -1.23 -15.58
C ARG A 173 -7.45 -0.66 -14.47
N SER A 174 -6.45 0.13 -14.84
CA SER A 174 -5.59 0.79 -13.90
C SER A 174 -5.22 2.19 -14.34
N LEU A 175 -4.81 3.02 -13.39
CA LEU A 175 -4.15 4.29 -13.63
C LEU A 175 -2.95 4.43 -12.71
N GLN A 176 -1.80 4.68 -13.31
CA GLN A 176 -0.58 5.03 -12.61
C GLN A 176 -0.41 6.56 -12.60
N VAL A 177 -0.17 7.15 -11.42
CA VAL A 177 0.01 8.60 -11.24
C VAL A 177 1.42 8.91 -10.73
N ARG A 178 2.20 9.62 -11.54
CA ARG A 178 3.54 10.11 -11.18
C ARG A 178 3.47 11.59 -10.80
N VAL A 179 3.77 11.88 -9.54
CA VAL A 179 3.84 13.27 -9.07
C VAL A 179 5.19 13.86 -9.43
N VAL A 180 5.22 15.01 -10.10
CA VAL A 180 6.46 15.69 -10.50
C VAL A 180 6.48 17.15 -10.05
N ASP A 181 7.66 17.72 -9.84
CA ASP A 181 7.79 19.18 -9.63
C ASP A 181 7.95 19.92 -10.97
N ASP A 182 8.07 21.24 -10.91
CA ASP A 182 8.33 22.14 -12.05
C ASP A 182 9.54 21.77 -12.92
N ARG A 183 10.47 20.98 -12.38
CA ARG A 183 11.67 20.51 -13.09
C ARG A 183 11.54 19.07 -13.59
N GLY A 184 10.39 18.43 -13.38
CA GLY A 184 10.14 17.03 -13.78
C GLY A 184 10.75 16.00 -12.83
N ARG A 185 11.21 16.38 -11.63
CA ARG A 185 11.69 15.41 -10.63
C ARG A 185 10.48 14.73 -10.01
N TRP A 186 10.49 13.41 -9.90
CA TRP A 186 9.31 12.59 -9.60
C TRP A 186 9.20 12.06 -8.16
N MET A 187 10.28 12.15 -7.38
CA MET A 187 10.25 11.75 -5.96
C MET A 187 9.76 12.91 -5.10
N HIS A 188 8.46 12.91 -4.79
CA HIS A 188 7.85 13.81 -3.80
C HIS A 188 7.15 13.05 -2.69
N PRO A 189 7.90 12.40 -1.78
CA PRO A 189 7.30 11.63 -0.71
C PRO A 189 6.33 12.44 0.15
N GLY A 190 5.25 11.80 0.56
CA GLY A 190 4.16 12.41 1.32
C GLY A 190 3.17 13.22 0.47
N ALA A 191 3.35 13.27 -0.85
CA ALA A 191 2.28 13.73 -1.73
C ALA A 191 1.13 12.71 -1.75
N GLU A 192 -0.07 13.20 -1.55
CA GLU A 192 -1.31 12.44 -1.50
C GLU A 192 -1.99 12.51 -2.87
N VAL A 193 -2.37 11.37 -3.43
CA VAL A 193 -3.08 11.25 -4.70
C VAL A 193 -4.48 10.70 -4.41
N ARG A 194 -5.51 11.47 -4.74
CA ARG A 194 -6.91 11.03 -4.67
C ARG A 194 -7.48 10.86 -6.05
N LEU A 195 -8.14 9.74 -6.28
CA LEU A 195 -8.78 9.42 -7.53
C LEU A 195 -10.30 9.41 -7.35
N TYR A 196 -11.02 10.05 -8.27
CA TYR A 196 -12.48 10.11 -8.27
C TYR A 196 -13.03 9.68 -9.62
N ASP A 197 -14.14 8.97 -9.63
CA ASP A 197 -14.92 8.74 -10.82
C ASP A 197 -15.53 10.08 -11.29
N ALA A 198 -15.25 10.49 -12.52
CA ALA A 198 -15.64 11.81 -13.01
C ALA A 198 -17.15 11.93 -13.28
N ALA A 199 -17.85 10.81 -13.48
CA ALA A 199 -19.29 10.81 -13.75
C ALA A 199 -20.11 10.92 -12.47
N THR A 200 -19.69 10.21 -11.42
CA THR A 200 -20.40 10.13 -10.13
C THR A 200 -19.86 11.10 -9.09
N GLY A 201 -18.59 11.50 -9.21
CA GLY A 201 -17.86 12.24 -8.17
C GLY A 201 -17.46 11.37 -6.98
N GLY A 202 -17.76 10.06 -7.01
CA GLY A 202 -17.37 9.13 -5.96
C GLY A 202 -15.85 8.91 -5.94
N ARG A 203 -15.26 8.83 -4.75
CA ARG A 203 -13.85 8.49 -4.60
C ARG A 203 -13.63 7.03 -4.99
N ILE A 204 -12.60 6.79 -5.78
CA ILE A 204 -12.12 5.45 -6.16
C ILE A 204 -11.07 4.99 -5.15
N GLY A 205 -10.13 5.85 -4.78
CA GLY A 205 -9.15 5.53 -3.74
C GLY A 205 -8.20 6.67 -3.42
N THR A 206 -7.42 6.47 -2.38
CA THR A 206 -6.37 7.39 -1.91
C THR A 206 -5.03 6.66 -1.87
N GLY A 207 -4.01 7.26 -2.48
CA GLY A 207 -2.65 6.75 -2.47
C GLY A 207 -1.65 7.79 -2.01
N LEU A 208 -0.46 7.33 -1.62
CA LEU A 208 0.65 8.18 -1.20
C LEU A 208 1.86 7.92 -2.10
N VAL A 209 2.57 8.99 -2.45
CA VAL A 209 3.95 8.85 -2.92
C VAL A 209 4.80 8.50 -1.70
N ASP A 210 5.22 7.25 -1.63
CA ASP A 210 5.99 6.74 -0.50
C ASP A 210 7.47 7.18 -0.57
N SER A 211 8.10 7.33 0.61
CA SER A 211 9.55 7.53 0.77
C SER A 211 10.32 6.22 0.94
N GLY A 212 9.63 5.11 1.22
CA GLY A 212 10.25 3.79 1.39
C GLY A 212 9.30 2.83 2.10
N GLY A 213 9.17 1.62 1.55
CA GLY A 213 8.27 0.59 2.03
C GLY A 213 8.99 -0.74 2.22
N GLY A 214 8.72 -1.40 3.34
CA GLY A 214 9.22 -2.73 3.69
C GLY A 214 10.67 -2.80 4.17
N TYR A 215 11.04 -3.97 4.70
CA TYR A 215 12.37 -4.28 5.19
C TYR A 215 13.30 -4.60 4.01
N CYS A 216 14.43 -3.88 3.88
CA CYS A 216 15.39 -4.03 2.76
C CYS A 216 14.78 -3.81 1.36
N SER A 217 13.69 -3.06 1.25
CA SER A 217 13.02 -2.74 -0.02
C SER A 217 12.67 -1.26 -0.12
N GLN A 218 12.23 -0.85 -1.31
CA GLN A 218 11.64 0.45 -1.56
C GLN A 218 10.46 0.27 -2.53
N GLY A 219 9.31 0.85 -2.21
CA GLY A 219 8.14 0.80 -3.08
C GLY A 219 8.41 1.43 -4.44
N ALA A 220 7.83 0.85 -5.49
CA ALA A 220 7.90 1.43 -6.82
C ALA A 220 7.07 2.73 -6.86
N THR A 221 7.55 3.70 -7.61
CA THR A 221 6.70 4.81 -8.08
C THR A 221 6.50 4.59 -9.57
N PRO A 222 5.31 4.86 -10.12
CA PRO A 222 4.25 5.76 -9.65
C PRO A 222 3.24 5.13 -8.66
N VAL A 223 2.31 5.95 -8.14
CA VAL A 223 1.15 5.48 -7.36
C VAL A 223 0.20 4.76 -8.30
N HIS A 224 -0.20 3.53 -7.96
CA HIS A 224 -1.09 2.70 -8.77
C HIS A 224 -2.50 2.67 -8.20
N PHE A 225 -3.50 2.67 -9.08
CA PHE A 225 -4.90 2.45 -8.74
C PHE A 225 -5.48 1.43 -9.72
N GLY A 226 -6.09 0.35 -9.22
CA GLY A 226 -7.09 -0.37 -10.00
C GLY A 226 -8.36 0.46 -10.12
N LEU A 227 -9.12 0.18 -11.17
CA LEU A 227 -10.32 0.93 -11.52
C LEU A 227 -11.54 0.01 -11.45
N PRO A 228 -12.58 0.39 -10.70
CA PRO A 228 -13.86 -0.29 -10.73
C PRO A 228 -14.37 -0.47 -12.15
N GLU A 229 -15.10 -1.56 -12.38
CA GLU A 229 -15.71 -1.82 -13.67
C GLU A 229 -16.66 -0.68 -14.07
N GLY A 230 -16.54 -0.20 -15.31
CA GLY A 230 -17.34 0.90 -15.83
C GLY A 230 -16.72 2.29 -15.65
N THR A 231 -15.64 2.44 -14.86
CA THR A 231 -14.91 3.70 -14.77
C THR A 231 -14.29 4.05 -16.12
N SER A 232 -14.75 5.15 -16.72
CA SER A 232 -14.31 5.62 -18.04
C SER A 232 -13.50 6.91 -17.99
N ARG A 233 -13.83 7.79 -17.04
CA ARG A 233 -13.18 9.08 -16.82
C ARG A 233 -12.95 9.28 -15.35
N VAL A 234 -11.81 9.88 -15.01
CA VAL A 234 -11.44 10.13 -13.62
C VAL A 234 -10.99 11.58 -13.41
N ARG A 235 -11.20 12.09 -12.21
CA ARG A 235 -10.55 13.28 -11.68
C ARG A 235 -9.40 12.83 -10.78
N VAL A 236 -8.24 13.42 -10.96
CA VAL A 236 -7.05 13.17 -10.14
C VAL A 236 -6.74 14.43 -9.35
N GLU A 237 -6.69 14.31 -8.02
CA GLU A 237 -6.24 15.39 -7.13
C GLU A 237 -4.93 14.99 -6.48
N VAL A 238 -3.90 15.82 -6.63
CA VAL A 238 -2.60 15.61 -5.99
C VAL A 238 -2.36 16.74 -5.01
N THR A 239 -2.24 16.40 -3.72
CA THR A 239 -1.96 17.34 -2.65
C THR A 239 -0.58 17.09 -2.05
N ALA A 240 0.25 18.13 -1.95
CA ALA A 240 1.57 18.05 -1.32
C ALA A 240 1.78 19.21 -0.34
N PHE A 241 2.71 19.05 0.60
CA PHE A 241 3.12 20.12 1.51
C PHE A 241 4.33 20.86 0.95
N ARG A 242 4.16 22.14 0.61
CA ARG A 242 5.19 23.02 0.02
C ARG A 242 5.23 24.35 0.77
N GLY A 243 6.43 24.77 1.18
CA GLY A 243 6.62 26.08 1.82
C GLY A 243 5.74 26.32 3.05
N GLY A 244 5.42 25.27 3.82
CA GLY A 244 4.56 25.38 5.00
C GLY A 244 3.06 25.34 4.71
N LYS A 245 2.62 25.05 3.48
CA LYS A 245 1.21 25.02 3.08
C LYS A 245 0.88 23.76 2.29
N ARG A 246 -0.38 23.31 2.38
CA ARG A 246 -0.93 22.31 1.44
C ARG A 246 -1.16 22.99 0.08
N VAL A 247 -0.70 22.36 -0.98
CA VAL A 247 -0.87 22.78 -2.37
C VAL A 247 -1.52 21.62 -3.12
N THR A 248 -2.60 21.88 -3.83
CA THR A 248 -3.37 20.86 -4.55
C THR A 248 -3.42 21.18 -6.04
N THR A 249 -3.04 20.21 -6.87
CA THR A 249 -3.27 20.21 -8.32
C THR A 249 -4.42 19.28 -8.65
N VAL A 250 -5.34 19.73 -9.49
CA VAL A 250 -6.47 18.92 -9.98
C VAL A 250 -6.34 18.72 -11.48
N VAL A 251 -6.51 17.49 -11.94
CA VAL A 251 -6.61 17.13 -13.36
C VAL A 251 -7.97 16.46 -13.58
N ASP A 252 -8.86 17.17 -14.26
CA ASP A 252 -10.21 16.69 -14.54
C ASP A 252 -10.29 15.85 -15.82
N ASN A 253 -11.29 14.96 -15.87
CA ASN A 253 -11.72 14.24 -17.07
C ASN A 253 -10.59 13.43 -17.77
N VAL A 254 -9.67 12.89 -16.98
CA VAL A 254 -8.60 12.02 -17.44
C VAL A 254 -9.21 10.75 -18.03
N ASP A 255 -8.67 10.31 -19.17
CA ASP A 255 -8.97 9.01 -19.78
C ASP A 255 -7.89 8.00 -19.37
N PRO A 256 -8.16 7.06 -18.44
CA PRO A 256 -7.16 6.07 -18.06
C PRO A 256 -6.65 5.24 -19.25
N ALA A 257 -7.49 5.00 -20.27
CA ALA A 257 -7.09 4.23 -21.44
C ALA A 257 -6.01 4.94 -22.29
N ALA A 258 -5.91 6.28 -22.22
CA ALA A 258 -4.86 7.07 -22.89
C ALA A 258 -3.49 6.99 -22.17
N HIS A 259 -3.46 6.37 -20.98
CA HIS A 259 -2.29 6.18 -20.13
C HIS A 259 -1.90 4.70 -19.96
N ARG A 260 -2.40 3.80 -20.80
CA ARG A 260 -1.94 2.40 -20.78
C ARG A 260 -0.43 2.31 -21.04
N GLY A 261 0.28 1.57 -20.18
CA GLY A 261 1.73 1.39 -20.23
C GLY A 261 2.56 2.64 -19.89
N ARG A 262 1.96 3.69 -19.30
CA ARG A 262 2.69 4.88 -18.83
C ARG A 262 1.96 5.61 -17.70
N ALA A 263 2.71 6.24 -16.81
CA ALA A 263 2.10 7.08 -15.78
C ALA A 263 1.45 8.35 -16.37
N LEU A 264 0.34 8.80 -15.78
CA LEU A 264 -0.09 10.19 -15.83
C LEU A 264 0.86 11.02 -14.97
N GLU A 265 1.55 12.00 -15.59
CA GLU A 265 2.35 12.95 -14.82
C GLU A 265 1.47 14.10 -14.31
N VAL A 266 1.46 14.31 -12.99
CA VAL A 266 0.79 15.44 -12.35
C VAL A 266 1.83 16.34 -11.73
N ARG A 267 1.86 17.59 -12.19
CA ARG A 267 2.82 18.59 -11.73
C ARG A 267 2.29 19.34 -10.50
N ILE A 268 3.08 19.37 -9.45
CA ILE A 268 2.84 20.24 -8.28
C ILE A 268 3.69 21.51 -8.40
N PRO A 269 3.09 22.71 -8.27
CA PRO A 269 3.81 23.98 -8.32
C PRO A 269 4.63 24.26 -7.05
#